data_AF-A0A1Z4N9G4-F1
#
_entry.id   AF-A0A1Z4N9G4-F1
#
_cell.length_a   1.000
_cell.length_b   1.000
_cell.length_c   1.000
_cell.angle_alpha   90.00
_cell.angle_beta   90.00
_cell.angle_gamma   90.00
#
_symmetry.space_group_name_H-M   'P 1'
#
loop_
_entity.id
_entity.type
_entity.pdbx_description
1 polymer ?
#
loop_
_entity_poly.entity_id
_entity_poly.type
_entity_poly.pdbx_seq_one_letter_code
_entity_poly.pdbx_strand_id
1 'polypeptide(L)'
;MNLYQQVYILRIEIVLLNSKKAKKVIQPKIGKKTWTLNNTLLCVAGLIILPICSFATFRFLSSSSTSSSVSSLFTSQNTSAHETSIPWIDNPSECQYTDRSWHDNKCWDEQHSPTF
;
A
#
# COMPACT_ATOMS: atom_id res chain seq x y z
N MET A 1 64.78 20.33 46.57
CA MET A 1 63.65 19.38 46.45
C MET A 1 63.97 18.16 47.31
N ASN A 2 63.15 17.82 48.29
CA ASN A 2 63.47 16.80 49.31
C ASN A 2 63.24 15.37 48.75
N LEU A 3 64.03 14.38 49.20
CA LEU A 3 63.94 12.96 48.80
C LEU A 3 62.53 12.39 49.03
N TYR A 4 61.87 12.82 50.11
CA TYR A 4 60.48 12.48 50.40
C TYR A 4 59.51 12.95 49.30
N GLN A 5 59.76 14.12 48.75
CA GLN A 5 58.93 14.72 47.71
C GLN A 5 59.09 13.98 46.37
N GLN A 6 60.30 13.50 46.05
CA GLN A 6 60.57 12.67 44.88
C GLN A 6 59.89 11.30 44.96
N VAL A 7 59.97 10.64 46.13
CA VAL A 7 59.30 9.34 46.35
C VAL A 7 57.78 9.47 46.26
N TYR A 8 57.23 10.57 46.77
CA TYR A 8 55.79 10.83 46.71
C TYR A 8 55.29 11.03 45.26
N ILE A 9 56.02 11.82 44.46
CA ILE A 9 55.69 12.06 43.05
C ILE A 9 55.72 10.76 42.24
N LEU A 10 56.75 9.93 42.44
CA LEU A 10 56.87 8.64 41.74
C LEU A 10 55.70 7.68 42.05
N ARG A 11 55.22 7.65 43.29
CA ARG A 11 54.06 6.82 43.65
C ARG A 11 52.78 7.28 42.95
N ILE A 12 52.57 8.59 42.83
CA ILE A 12 51.39 9.16 42.15
C ILE A 12 51.42 8.83 40.65
N GLU A 13 52.55 9.02 39.99
CA GLU A 13 52.71 8.69 38.55
C GLU A 13 52.45 7.21 38.26
N ILE A 14 52.92 6.30 39.12
CA ILE A 14 52.67 4.86 38.97
C ILE A 14 51.17 4.53 39.07
N VAL A 15 50.45 5.13 40.03
CA VAL A 15 49.01 4.94 40.19
C VAL A 15 48.24 5.51 38.99
N LEU A 16 48.63 6.68 38.50
CA LEU A 16 48.04 7.29 37.29
C LEU A 16 48.29 6.44 36.04
N LEU A 17 49.49 5.89 35.86
CA LEU A 17 49.79 5.00 34.74
C LEU A 17 48.99 3.70 34.81
N ASN A 18 48.83 3.11 35.99
CA ASN A 18 48.04 1.89 36.19
C ASN A 18 46.54 2.12 35.95
N SER A 19 45.98 3.24 36.40
CA SER A 19 44.57 3.58 36.15
C SER A 19 44.27 3.80 34.66
N LYS A 20 45.19 4.44 33.93
CA LYS A 20 45.07 4.63 32.46
C LYS A 20 45.12 3.30 31.71
N LYS A 21 45.96 2.35 32.15
CA LYS A 21 46.01 0.99 31.58
C LYS A 21 44.71 0.23 31.87
N ALA A 22 44.20 0.28 33.10
CA ALA A 22 42.94 -0.38 33.48
C ALA A 22 41.75 0.17 32.66
N LYS A 23 41.69 1.49 32.43
CA LYS A 23 40.63 2.12 31.62
C LYS A 23 40.71 1.77 30.14
N LYS A 24 41.89 1.39 29.62
CA LYS A 24 42.07 0.93 28.23
C LYS A 24 41.65 -0.53 28.04
N VAL A 25 41.72 -1.34 29.10
CA VAL A 25 41.33 -2.77 29.08
C VAL A 25 39.80 -2.93 29.19
N ILE A 26 39.10 -1.97 29.83
CA ILE A 26 37.64 -1.91 29.87
C ILE A 26 37.13 -0.96 28.78
N GLN A 27 37.51 -1.23 27.53
CA GLN A 27 36.65 -0.87 26.41
C GLN A 27 35.78 -2.10 26.17
N PRO A 28 34.45 -2.05 26.40
CA PRO A 28 33.61 -3.14 25.92
C PRO A 28 33.85 -3.21 24.42
N LYS A 29 34.49 -4.30 23.96
CA LYS A 29 34.44 -4.68 22.55
C LYS A 29 32.98 -5.04 22.30
N ILE A 30 32.16 -4.02 22.08
CA ILE A 30 30.94 -4.14 21.31
C ILE A 30 31.46 -4.55 19.93
N GLY A 31 31.60 -5.86 19.75
CA GLY A 31 31.58 -6.46 18.45
C GLY A 31 30.24 -6.09 17.87
N LYS A 32 30.18 -4.93 17.20
CA LYS A 32 29.07 -4.62 16.32
C LYS A 32 29.14 -5.72 15.28
N LYS A 33 28.33 -6.76 15.47
CA LYS A 33 27.98 -7.71 14.44
C LYS A 33 27.64 -6.84 13.24
N THR A 34 28.50 -6.86 12.24
CA THR A 34 28.41 -6.09 11.00
C THR A 34 27.27 -6.65 10.16
N TRP A 35 26.09 -6.75 10.74
CA TRP A 35 24.85 -6.98 10.02
C TRP A 35 24.56 -5.68 9.27
N THR A 36 25.37 -5.53 8.22
CA THR A 36 25.27 -4.68 7.06
C THR A 36 24.63 -3.34 7.35
N LEU A 37 25.47 -2.34 7.67
CA LEU A 37 25.06 -0.92 7.68
C LEU A 37 24.20 -0.57 6.45
N ASN A 38 24.47 -1.20 5.31
CA ASN A 38 23.66 -1.12 4.11
C ASN A 38 22.22 -1.61 4.29
N ASN A 39 21.99 -2.73 4.98
CA ASN A 39 20.65 -3.26 5.25
C ASN A 39 19.88 -2.39 6.24
N THR A 40 20.55 -1.87 7.28
CA THR A 40 19.94 -0.89 8.19
C THR A 40 19.59 0.41 7.46
N LEU A 41 20.47 0.91 6.60
CA LEU A 41 20.22 2.11 5.79
C LEU A 41 19.05 1.90 4.82
N LEU A 42 18.99 0.74 4.16
CA LEU A 42 17.87 0.37 3.29
C LEU A 42 16.55 0.26 4.05
N CYS A 43 16.55 -0.31 5.25
CA CYS A 43 15.36 -0.37 6.11
C CYS A 43 14.89 1.04 6.51
N VAL A 44 15.79 1.91 6.94
CA VAL A 44 15.43 3.28 7.36
C VAL A 44 14.93 4.11 6.17
N ALA A 45 15.58 4.01 5.00
CA ALA A 45 15.13 4.68 3.78
C ALA A 45 13.75 4.17 3.33
N GLY A 46 13.53 2.84 3.35
CA GLY A 46 12.25 2.23 3.01
C GLY A 46 11.12 2.69 3.94
N LEU A 47 11.36 2.75 5.25
CA LEU A 47 10.37 3.20 6.23
C LEU A 47 9.92 4.66 6.06
N ILE A 48 10.73 5.50 5.41
CA ILE A 48 10.39 6.89 5.12
C ILE A 48 9.75 7.01 3.74
N ILE A 49 10.29 6.32 2.73
CA ILE A 49 9.83 6.42 1.33
C ILE A 49 8.48 5.73 1.12
N LEU A 50 8.29 4.53 1.69
CA LEU A 50 7.05 3.75 1.57
C LEU A 50 5.79 4.50 2.03
N PRO A 51 5.75 5.17 3.22
CA PRO A 51 4.57 5.90 3.65
C PRO A 51 4.32 7.18 2.82
N ILE A 52 5.37 7.83 2.31
CA ILE A 52 5.22 9.04 1.49
C ILE A 52 4.61 8.66 0.13
N CYS A 53 5.12 7.60 -0.50
CA CYS A 53 4.58 7.09 -1.75
C CYS A 53 3.14 6.58 -1.58
N SER A 54 2.85 5.82 -0.53
CA SER A 54 1.51 5.30 -0.29
C SER A 54 0.49 6.42 0.02
N PHE A 55 0.90 7.45 0.77
CA PHE A 55 0.07 8.63 1.02
C PHE A 55 -0.24 9.38 -0.28
N ALA A 56 0.75 9.60 -1.15
CA ALA A 56 0.53 10.26 -2.43
C ALA A 56 -0.43 9.47 -3.33
N THR A 57 -0.26 8.14 -3.44
CA THR A 57 -1.18 7.29 -4.21
C THR A 57 -2.58 7.26 -3.59
N PHE A 58 -2.69 7.20 -2.26
CA PHE A 58 -3.98 7.21 -1.57
C PHE A 58 -4.73 8.52 -1.81
N ARG A 59 -4.03 9.66 -1.79
CA ARG A 59 -4.62 10.98 -2.09
C ARG A 59 -5.06 11.07 -3.55
N PHE A 60 -4.29 10.51 -4.49
CA PHE A 60 -4.67 10.47 -5.89
C PHE A 60 -5.92 9.59 -6.10
N LEU A 61 -5.95 8.37 -5.54
CA LEU A 61 -7.12 7.49 -5.58
C LEU A 61 -8.34 8.14 -4.92
N SER A 62 -8.15 8.84 -3.79
CA SER A 62 -9.22 9.53 -3.07
C SER A 62 -9.74 10.76 -3.81
N SER A 63 -8.88 11.45 -4.57
CA SER A 63 -9.29 12.57 -5.44
C SER A 63 -10.00 12.10 -6.72
N SER A 64 -9.69 10.90 -7.22
CA SER A 64 -10.44 10.26 -8.31
C SER A 64 -11.76 9.65 -7.85
N SER A 65 -12.04 9.57 -6.55
CA SER A 65 -13.34 9.15 -6.01
C SER A 65 -14.38 10.28 -6.09
N THR A 66 -14.58 10.83 -7.29
CA THR A 66 -15.93 11.29 -7.65
C THR A 66 -16.74 10.02 -7.91
N SER A 67 -17.31 9.47 -6.83
CA SER A 67 -18.47 8.56 -6.80
C SER A 67 -18.54 7.46 -7.87
N SER A 68 -18.12 6.23 -7.53
CA SER A 68 -18.59 5.02 -8.23
C SER A 68 -18.58 3.77 -7.33
N SER A 69 -19.66 3.64 -6.56
CA SER A 69 -20.47 2.43 -6.37
C SER A 69 -19.78 1.06 -6.22
N VAL A 70 -19.36 0.72 -4.99
CA VAL A 70 -19.22 -0.68 -4.53
C VAL A 70 -20.57 -1.42 -4.45
N SER A 71 -21.69 -0.74 -4.71
CA SER A 71 -23.02 -1.35 -4.86
C SER A 71 -23.25 -2.05 -6.22
N SER A 72 -22.28 -2.00 -7.14
CA SER A 72 -22.39 -2.62 -8.47
C SER A 72 -22.13 -4.13 -8.50
N LEU A 73 -21.58 -4.72 -7.43
CA LEU A 73 -21.33 -6.17 -7.37
C LEU A 73 -22.58 -7.00 -7.02
N PHE A 74 -23.64 -6.37 -6.51
CA PHE A 74 -24.90 -7.01 -6.15
C PHE A 74 -26.13 -6.40 -6.82
N THR A 75 -25.95 -5.37 -7.63
CA THR A 75 -26.95 -5.10 -8.65
C THR A 75 -26.64 -6.08 -9.77
N SER A 76 -27.45 -7.14 -9.88
CA SER A 76 -27.70 -7.73 -11.19
C SER A 76 -28.07 -6.55 -12.08
N GLN A 77 -27.08 -6.04 -12.81
CA GLN A 77 -27.32 -5.39 -14.06
C GLN A 77 -28.12 -6.45 -14.79
N ASN A 78 -29.44 -6.26 -14.89
CA ASN A 78 -30.21 -6.91 -15.93
C ASN A 78 -29.46 -6.53 -17.19
N THR A 79 -28.54 -7.40 -17.60
CA THR A 79 -27.74 -7.25 -18.80
C THR A 79 -28.77 -7.09 -19.86
N SER A 80 -28.91 -5.85 -20.32
CA SER A 80 -29.95 -5.36 -21.20
C SER A 80 -30.18 -6.43 -22.25
N ALA A 81 -31.29 -7.15 -22.12
CA ALA A 81 -31.75 -7.89 -23.26
C ALA A 81 -31.99 -6.83 -24.32
N HIS A 82 -31.21 -6.88 -25.40
CA HIS A 82 -31.34 -5.88 -26.44
C HIS A 82 -32.70 -6.11 -27.07
N GLU A 83 -33.52 -5.06 -27.09
CA GLU A 83 -34.81 -5.12 -27.74
C GLU A 83 -34.61 -5.47 -29.21
N THR A 84 -35.17 -6.60 -29.66
CA THR A 84 -35.13 -6.95 -31.08
C THR A 84 -36.52 -6.85 -31.69
N SER A 85 -36.58 -6.29 -32.90
CA SER A 85 -37.85 -6.21 -33.62
C SER A 85 -38.21 -7.55 -34.24
N ILE A 86 -39.42 -8.05 -33.98
CA ILE A 86 -39.94 -9.30 -34.54
C ILE A 86 -40.47 -9.06 -35.96
N PRO A 87 -39.87 -9.66 -37.01
CA PRO A 87 -40.23 -9.33 -38.39
C PRO A 87 -41.54 -9.97 -38.87
N TRP A 88 -42.08 -10.97 -38.17
CA TRP A 88 -43.31 -11.67 -38.57
C TRP A 88 -44.58 -11.19 -37.87
N ILE A 89 -44.49 -10.21 -36.95
CA ILE A 89 -45.64 -9.61 -36.28
C ILE A 89 -45.76 -8.16 -36.73
N ASP A 90 -46.72 -7.90 -37.61
CA ASP A 90 -47.02 -6.57 -38.18
C ASP A 90 -48.35 -6.00 -37.65
N ASN A 91 -49.02 -6.71 -36.74
CA ASN A 91 -50.27 -6.30 -36.12
C ASN A 91 -50.06 -5.90 -34.65
N PRO A 92 -50.46 -4.67 -34.23
CA PRO A 92 -50.34 -4.22 -32.84
C PRO A 92 -51.11 -5.09 -31.84
N SER A 93 -52.28 -5.62 -32.22
CA SER A 93 -53.11 -6.44 -31.33
C SER A 93 -52.49 -7.81 -31.07
N GLU A 94 -51.82 -8.38 -32.08
CA GLU A 94 -51.08 -9.63 -31.96
C GLU A 94 -49.82 -9.45 -31.10
N CYS A 95 -49.10 -8.34 -31.27
CA CYS A 95 -47.92 -8.02 -30.45
C CYS A 95 -48.29 -7.92 -28.96
N GLN A 96 -49.32 -7.15 -28.64
CA GLN A 96 -49.77 -6.92 -27.27
C GLN A 96 -50.38 -8.18 -26.62
N TYR A 97 -51.01 -9.06 -27.41
CA TYR A 97 -51.49 -10.36 -26.92
C TYR A 97 -50.36 -11.27 -26.42
N THR A 98 -49.13 -11.05 -26.89
CA THR A 98 -47.95 -11.85 -26.53
C THR A 98 -47.09 -11.22 -25.43
N ASP A 99 -47.62 -10.25 -24.70
CA ASP A 99 -46.91 -9.48 -23.66
C ASP A 99 -45.65 -8.77 -24.18
N ARG A 100 -45.71 -8.28 -25.42
CA ARG A 100 -44.61 -7.56 -26.11
C ARG A 100 -44.94 -6.10 -26.37
N SER A 101 -43.90 -5.31 -26.61
CA SER A 101 -43.98 -3.85 -26.81
C SER A 101 -44.23 -3.52 -28.28
N TRP A 102 -45.21 -2.66 -28.57
CA TRP A 102 -45.46 -2.12 -29.91
C TRP A 102 -45.01 -0.67 -30.02
N HIS A 103 -43.99 -0.40 -30.84
CA HIS A 103 -43.57 0.96 -31.19
C HIS A 103 -42.84 0.99 -32.55
N ASP A 104 -42.78 2.17 -33.18
CA ASP A 104 -42.17 2.37 -34.51
C ASP A 104 -42.72 1.44 -35.60
N ASN A 105 -44.01 1.13 -35.54
CA ASN A 105 -44.71 0.16 -36.40
C ASN A 105 -44.07 -1.24 -36.40
N LYS A 106 -43.46 -1.63 -35.27
CA LYS A 106 -42.83 -2.92 -35.07
C LYS A 106 -43.16 -3.49 -33.69
N CYS A 107 -43.13 -4.81 -33.57
CA CYS A 107 -43.19 -5.51 -32.31
C CYS A 107 -41.78 -5.75 -31.77
N TRP A 108 -41.53 -5.50 -30.49
CA TRP A 108 -40.21 -5.59 -29.86
C TRP A 108 -40.21 -6.61 -28.72
N ASP A 109 -39.17 -7.44 -28.66
CA ASP A 109 -38.95 -8.42 -27.60
C ASP A 109 -37.75 -8.08 -26.71
N GLU A 110 -37.85 -8.36 -25.41
CA GLU A 110 -36.78 -8.16 -24.43
C GLU A 110 -36.04 -9.48 -24.11
N GLN A 111 -35.89 -10.39 -25.07
CA GLN A 111 -35.42 -11.77 -24.79
C GLN A 111 -33.95 -12.05 -25.17
N HIS A 112 -33.21 -11.11 -25.76
CA HIS A 112 -31.89 -11.39 -26.32
C HIS A 112 -30.74 -10.80 -25.49
N SER A 113 -30.09 -11.62 -24.65
CA SER A 113 -28.83 -11.26 -23.97
C SER A 113 -27.63 -11.47 -24.91
N PRO A 114 -26.70 -10.50 -25.05
CA PRO A 114 -25.52 -10.60 -25.91
C PRO A 114 -24.37 -11.44 -25.32
N THR A 115 -24.64 -12.46 -24.51
CA THR A 115 -23.60 -13.36 -24.01
C THR A 115 -23.19 -14.35 -25.10
N PHE A 116 -22.19 -13.97 -25.91
CA PHE A 116 -21.46 -14.86 -26.81
C PHE A 116 -20.02 -15.01 -26.36
#